data_AF-A0A954S8X6-F1
#
_entry.id   AF-A0A954S8X6-F1
#
_cell.length_a   1.000
_cell.length_b   1.000
_cell.length_c   1.000
_cell.angle_alpha   90.00
_cell.angle_beta   90.00
_cell.angle_gamma   90.00
#
_symmetry.space_group_name_H-M   'P 1'
#
loop_
_entity.id
_entity.type
_entity.pdbx_description
1 polymer ?
#
loop_
_entity_poly.entity_id
_entity_poly.type
_entity_poly.pdbx_seq_one_letter_code
_entity_poly.pdbx_strand_id
1 'polypeptide(L)'
;MTHQATSANNTSSPLSPLQRWNSLPLYWRILIALCAGVVAGLLLGPHAVVFEVPSTVILQLLGALAPPLIMVAVTHVLMTTEITGRTAARLAGLLILNTTVAILIGLTIANVMQPGNWADLKINLEAAAADGEHTGPSPIDLLVNNVPKSILGPFGDKQNIIGVIFIAV
;
A
#
# COMPACT_ATOMS: atom_id res chain seq x y z
N MET A 1 -50.39 -47.59 -18.76
CA MET A 1 -49.80 -48.20 -17.56
C MET A 1 -48.31 -48.38 -17.82
N THR A 2 -47.46 -47.82 -16.95
CA THR A 2 -46.05 -48.16 -16.64
C THR A 2 -45.04 -48.12 -17.81
N HIS A 3 -43.92 -47.38 -17.78
CA HIS A 3 -42.74 -47.54 -16.93
C HIS A 3 -41.93 -46.21 -16.86
N GLN A 4 -41.69 -45.65 -15.67
CA GLN A 4 -40.39 -45.58 -14.95
C GLN A 4 -39.23 -44.99 -15.78
N ALA A 5 -38.83 -43.75 -15.51
CA ALA A 5 -37.85 -43.37 -14.46
C ALA A 5 -36.44 -43.88 -14.76
N THR A 6 -35.59 -43.00 -15.31
CA THR A 6 -34.14 -43.09 -15.10
C THR A 6 -33.65 -41.74 -14.60
N SER A 7 -33.39 -41.76 -13.30
CA SER A 7 -32.78 -40.78 -12.41
C SER A 7 -31.90 -39.73 -13.07
N ALA A 8 -32.31 -38.47 -12.86
CA ALA A 8 -31.39 -37.36 -12.68
C ALA A 8 -30.54 -37.64 -11.43
N ASN A 9 -29.38 -38.28 -11.60
CA ASN A 9 -28.37 -38.32 -10.56
C ASN A 9 -27.30 -37.26 -10.86
N ASN A 10 -27.71 -35.99 -10.77
CA ASN A 10 -26.75 -34.92 -10.54
C ASN A 10 -26.34 -35.05 -9.07
N THR A 11 -25.38 -35.92 -8.79
CA THR A 11 -24.64 -35.89 -7.53
C THR A 11 -23.94 -34.55 -7.48
N SER A 12 -24.62 -33.55 -6.91
CA SER A 12 -24.01 -32.31 -6.47
C SER A 12 -23.04 -32.68 -5.35
N SER A 13 -21.83 -33.06 -5.72
CA SER A 13 -20.73 -33.25 -4.79
C SER A 13 -20.70 -32.02 -3.87
N PRO A 14 -20.78 -32.17 -2.54
CA PRO A 14 -20.73 -31.03 -1.65
C PRO A 14 -19.39 -30.34 -1.92
N LEU A 15 -19.46 -29.13 -2.48
CA LEU A 15 -18.28 -28.32 -2.72
C LEU A 15 -17.56 -28.19 -1.38
N SER A 16 -16.34 -28.73 -1.32
CA SER A 16 -15.46 -28.60 -0.16
C SER A 16 -15.43 -27.13 0.30
N PRO A 17 -15.47 -26.83 1.62
CA PRO A 17 -15.45 -25.45 2.12
C PRO A 17 -14.26 -24.65 1.58
N LEU A 18 -13.15 -25.33 1.26
CA LEU A 18 -11.95 -24.76 0.65
C LEU A 18 -12.18 -24.34 -0.83
N GLN A 19 -12.99 -25.11 -1.58
CA GLN A 19 -13.32 -24.82 -2.98
C GLN A 19 -14.32 -23.65 -3.08
N ARG A 20 -15.22 -23.53 -2.09
CA ARG A 20 -16.16 -22.40 -2.01
C ARG A 20 -15.47 -21.08 -1.66
N TRP A 21 -14.40 -21.12 -0.85
CA TRP A 21 -13.54 -19.96 -0.58
C TRP A 21 -12.77 -19.53 -1.84
N ASN A 22 -12.18 -20.48 -2.58
CA ASN A 22 -11.41 -20.14 -3.79
C ASN A 22 -12.28 -19.67 -4.97
N SER A 23 -13.61 -19.81 -4.89
CA SER A 23 -14.56 -19.37 -5.91
C SER A 23 -14.98 -17.89 -5.75
N LEU A 24 -14.60 -17.23 -4.64
CA LEU A 24 -14.94 -15.83 -4.40
C LEU A 24 -13.92 -14.88 -5.08
N PRO A 25 -14.37 -13.79 -5.72
CA PRO A 25 -13.49 -12.78 -6.29
C PRO A 25 -12.53 -12.20 -5.24
N LEU A 26 -11.27 -11.96 -5.61
CA LEU A 26 -10.22 -11.53 -4.68
C LEU A 26 -10.54 -10.19 -3.98
N TYR A 27 -11.18 -9.26 -4.71
CA TYR A 27 -11.65 -7.99 -4.14
C TYR A 27 -12.62 -8.20 -2.96
N TRP A 28 -13.60 -9.10 -3.12
CA TRP A 28 -14.54 -9.44 -2.06
C TRP A 28 -13.83 -10.08 -0.86
N ARG A 29 -12.80 -10.89 -1.12
CA ARG A 29 -12.00 -11.52 -0.08
C ARG A 29 -11.24 -10.49 0.76
N ILE A 30 -10.67 -9.47 0.13
CA ILE A 30 -9.97 -8.37 0.81
C ILE A 30 -10.95 -7.55 1.64
N LEU A 31 -12.14 -7.24 1.09
CA LEU A 31 -13.15 -6.46 1.80
C LEU A 31 -13.68 -7.21 3.03
N ILE A 32 -14.00 -8.50 2.89
CA ILE A 32 -14.43 -9.34 4.01
C ILE A 32 -13.32 -9.45 5.06
N ALA A 33 -12.06 -9.64 4.65
CA ALA A 33 -10.93 -9.70 5.57
C ALA A 33 -10.71 -8.37 6.31
N LEU A 34 -10.86 -7.22 5.64
CA LEU A 34 -10.77 -5.89 6.24
C LEU A 34 -11.87 -5.70 7.30
N CYS A 35 -13.12 -5.97 6.94
CA CYS A 35 -14.25 -5.86 7.87
C CYS A 35 -14.07 -6.80 9.07
N ALA A 36 -13.68 -8.05 8.81
CA ALA A 36 -13.40 -9.02 9.87
C ALA A 36 -12.25 -8.56 10.78
N GLY A 37 -11.19 -7.97 10.20
CA GLY A 37 -10.06 -7.40 10.94
C GLY A 37 -10.48 -6.25 11.86
N VAL A 38 -11.33 -5.34 11.38
CA VAL A 38 -11.87 -4.24 12.20
C VAL A 38 -12.71 -4.79 13.35
N VAL A 39 -13.62 -5.75 13.08
CA VAL A 39 -14.46 -6.36 14.11
C VAL A 39 -13.62 -7.12 15.13
N ALA A 40 -12.64 -7.92 14.68
CA ALA A 40 -11.75 -8.66 15.56
C ALA A 40 -10.89 -7.72 16.42
N GLY A 41 -10.39 -6.62 15.86
CA GLY A 41 -9.63 -5.60 16.59
C GLY A 41 -10.46 -4.94 17.70
N LEU A 42 -11.73 -4.62 17.41
CA LEU A 42 -12.65 -4.07 18.41
C LEU A 42 -13.00 -5.07 19.53
N LEU A 43 -13.13 -6.36 19.20
CA LEU A 43 -13.47 -7.41 20.17
C LEU A 43 -12.29 -7.82 21.07
N LEU A 44 -11.07 -7.89 20.53
CA LEU A 44 -9.88 -8.34 21.27
C LEU A 44 -9.24 -7.23 22.12
N GLY A 45 -9.42 -5.96 21.75
CA GLY A 45 -8.91 -4.80 22.49
C GLY A 45 -7.42 -4.96 22.87
N PRO A 46 -7.06 -5.04 24.17
CA PRO A 46 -5.67 -5.17 24.62
C PRO A 46 -4.91 -6.41 24.11
N HIS A 47 -5.62 -7.49 23.74
CA HIS A 47 -4.99 -8.71 23.20
C HIS A 47 -4.66 -8.60 21.70
N ALA A 48 -5.02 -7.48 21.06
CA ALA A 48 -4.73 -7.23 19.65
C ALA A 48 -3.22 -7.08 19.36
N VAL A 49 -2.37 -6.90 20.38
CA VAL A 49 -0.90 -6.83 20.23
C VAL A 49 -0.34 -8.07 19.54
N VAL A 50 -0.99 -9.24 19.67
CA VAL A 50 -0.56 -10.46 18.97
C VAL A 50 -0.66 -10.33 17.44
N PHE A 51 -1.58 -9.49 16.93
CA PHE A 51 -1.73 -9.22 15.50
C PHE A 51 -0.77 -8.15 14.96
N GLU A 52 -0.09 -7.41 15.84
CA GLU A 52 0.92 -6.43 15.44
C GLU A 52 2.09 -7.12 14.74
N VAL A 53 2.66 -8.15 15.36
CA VAL A 53 3.81 -8.90 14.83
C VAL A 53 3.61 -9.38 13.38
N PRO A 54 2.55 -10.13 13.03
CA PRO A 54 2.36 -10.56 11.65
C PRO A 54 2.10 -9.38 10.70
N SER A 55 1.39 -8.34 11.14
CA SER A 55 1.12 -7.16 10.29
C SER A 55 2.40 -6.39 9.97
N THR A 56 3.28 -6.20 10.96
CA THR A 56 4.56 -5.50 10.80
C THR A 56 5.48 -6.27 9.86
N VAL A 57 5.57 -7.60 9.99
CA VAL A 57 6.35 -8.42 9.07
C VAL A 57 5.83 -8.30 7.63
N ILE A 58 4.50 -8.33 7.44
CA ILE A 58 3.91 -8.16 6.11
C ILE A 58 4.23 -6.77 5.53
N LEU A 59 4.08 -5.70 6.32
CA LEU A 59 4.41 -4.34 5.88
C LEU A 59 5.89 -4.17 5.54
N GLN A 60 6.79 -4.76 6.33
CA GLN A 60 8.23 -4.76 6.06
C GLN A 60 8.55 -5.52 4.78
N LEU A 61 7.92 -6.68 4.55
CA LEU A 61 8.09 -7.43 3.30
C LEU A 61 7.58 -6.65 2.10
N LEU A 62 6.40 -6.01 2.20
CA LEU A 62 5.88 -5.15 1.14
C LEU A 62 6.80 -3.96 0.86
N GLY A 63 7.32 -3.31 1.91
CA GLY A 63 8.29 -2.23 1.79
C GLY A 63 9.61 -2.68 1.17
N ALA A 64 10.11 -3.86 1.51
CA ALA A 64 11.34 -4.41 0.95
C ALA A 64 11.20 -4.80 -0.53
N LEU A 65 9.99 -5.18 -0.96
CA LEU A 65 9.69 -5.49 -2.35
C LEU A 65 9.53 -4.25 -3.23
N ALA A 66 9.20 -3.08 -2.67
CA ALA A 66 8.96 -1.87 -3.44
C ALA A 66 10.21 -1.36 -4.21
N PRO A 67 11.39 -1.17 -3.60
CA PRO A 67 12.60 -0.75 -4.30
C PRO A 67 12.97 -1.60 -5.53
N PRO A 68 13.12 -2.93 -5.44
CA PRO A 68 13.49 -3.74 -6.61
C PRO A 68 12.42 -3.73 -7.70
N LEU A 69 11.14 -3.73 -7.32
CA LEU A 69 10.02 -3.68 -8.28
C LEU A 69 10.04 -2.37 -9.07
N ILE A 70 10.27 -1.24 -8.40
CA ILE A 70 10.34 0.08 -9.03
C ILE A 70 11.52 0.17 -9.99
N MET A 71 12.71 -0.32 -9.59
CA MET A 71 13.89 -0.36 -10.46
C MET A 71 13.62 -1.09 -11.78
N VAL A 72 13.04 -2.30 -11.69
CA VAL A 72 12.69 -3.10 -12.86
C VAL A 72 11.63 -2.40 -13.71
N ALA A 73 10.59 -1.83 -13.08
CA ALA A 73 9.52 -1.13 -13.79
C ALA A 73 10.04 0.11 -14.55
N VAL A 74 10.84 0.96 -13.90
CA VAL A 74 11.42 2.16 -14.53
C VAL A 74 12.34 1.76 -15.67
N THR A 75 13.27 0.82 -15.45
CA THR A 75 14.19 0.34 -16.50
C THR A 75 13.42 -0.24 -17.69
N HIS A 76 12.38 -1.04 -17.43
CA HIS A 76 11.56 -1.62 -18.49
C HIS A 76 10.83 -0.56 -19.33
N VAL A 77 10.26 0.47 -18.69
CA VAL A 77 9.59 1.56 -19.40
C VAL A 77 10.58 2.35 -20.25
N LEU A 78 11.76 2.66 -19.73
CA LEU A 78 12.80 3.39 -20.48
C LEU A 78 13.34 2.60 -21.67
N MET A 79 13.41 1.27 -21.57
CA MET A 79 13.89 0.41 -22.65
C MET A 79 12.84 0.12 -23.73
N THR A 80 11.56 0.08 -23.37
CA THR A 80 10.48 -0.32 -24.28
C THR A 80 9.73 0.85 -24.91
N THR A 81 9.74 2.01 -24.28
CA THR A 81 8.93 3.15 -24.70
C THR A 81 9.81 4.29 -25.16
N GLU A 82 9.65 4.72 -26.41
CA GLU A 82 10.26 5.97 -26.87
C GLU A 82 9.49 7.17 -26.33
N ILE A 83 9.99 7.72 -25.22
CA ILE A 83 9.37 8.88 -24.58
C ILE A 83 9.73 10.14 -25.37
N THR A 84 8.82 10.59 -26.25
CA THR A 84 8.94 11.92 -26.87
C THR A 84 8.81 13.01 -25.79
N GLY A 85 9.63 14.04 -25.84
CA GLY A 85 9.60 15.14 -24.85
C GLY A 85 8.23 15.81 -24.66
N ARG A 86 7.40 15.84 -25.71
CA ARG A 86 6.00 16.33 -25.63
C ARG A 86 5.10 15.41 -24.82
N THR A 87 5.29 14.10 -24.91
CA THR A 87 4.54 13.09 -24.14
C THR A 87 4.95 13.15 -22.68
N ALA A 88 6.26 13.25 -22.39
CA ALA A 88 6.77 13.46 -21.04
C ALA A 88 6.19 14.73 -20.39
N ALA A 89 6.22 15.86 -21.11
CA ALA A 89 5.67 17.12 -20.62
C ALA A 89 4.15 17.04 -20.35
N ARG A 90 3.40 16.36 -21.23
CA ARG A 90 1.96 16.16 -21.04
C ARG A 90 1.67 15.27 -19.82
N LEU A 91 2.42 14.18 -19.64
CA LEU A 91 2.29 13.31 -18.47
C LEU A 91 2.63 14.06 -17.18
N ALA A 92 3.74 14.79 -17.16
CA ALA A 92 4.14 15.60 -16.01
C ALA A 92 3.08 16.65 -15.66
N GLY A 93 2.53 17.35 -16.66
CA GLY A 93 1.43 18.30 -16.46
C GLY A 93 0.17 17.65 -15.89
N LEU A 94 -0.22 16.47 -16.39
CA LEU A 94 -1.36 15.70 -15.87
C LEU A 94 -1.12 15.24 -14.42
N LEU A 95 0.08 14.76 -14.10
CA LEU A 95 0.46 14.31 -12.77
C LEU A 95 0.46 15.46 -11.75
N ILE A 96 1.07 16.59 -12.11
CA ILE A 96 1.11 17.78 -11.25
C ILE A 96 -0.31 18.28 -11.00
N LEU A 97 -1.10 18.49 -12.06
CA LEU A 97 -2.47 18.98 -11.92
C LEU A 97 -3.34 18.03 -11.08
N ASN A 98 -3.30 16.73 -11.35
CA ASN A 98 -4.05 15.73 -10.60
C ASN A 98 -3.64 15.71 -9.12
N THR A 99 -2.33 15.72 -8.84
CA THR A 99 -1.80 15.67 -7.47
C THR A 99 -2.13 16.96 -6.72
N THR A 100 -1.96 18.13 -7.34
CA THR A 100 -2.33 19.41 -6.72
C THR A 100 -3.82 19.46 -6.39
N VAL A 101 -4.69 19.07 -7.33
CA VAL A 101 -6.14 19.03 -7.10
C VAL A 101 -6.48 18.05 -5.98
N ALA A 102 -5.89 16.85 -5.98
CA ALA A 102 -6.11 15.86 -4.93
C ALA A 102 -5.66 16.36 -3.54
N ILE A 103 -4.48 17.01 -3.46
CA ILE A 103 -3.96 17.60 -2.21
C ILE A 103 -4.87 18.72 -1.72
N LEU A 104 -5.33 19.62 -2.60
CA LEU A 104 -6.22 20.72 -2.22
C LEU A 104 -7.56 20.20 -1.67
N ILE A 105 -8.15 19.20 -2.32
CA ILE A 105 -9.38 18.56 -1.85
C ILE A 105 -9.13 17.86 -0.51
N GLY A 106 -8.06 17.06 -0.42
CA GLY A 106 -7.69 16.34 0.81
C GLY A 106 -7.45 17.28 1.99
N LEU A 107 -6.75 18.39 1.76
CA LEU A 107 -6.47 19.40 2.79
C LEU A 107 -7.74 20.15 3.19
N THR A 108 -8.62 20.46 2.23
CA THR A 108 -9.92 21.09 2.52
C THR A 108 -10.77 20.18 3.39
N ILE A 109 -10.87 18.90 3.03
CA ILE A 109 -11.60 17.89 3.82
C ILE A 109 -10.98 17.73 5.20
N ALA A 110 -9.64 17.61 5.30
CA ALA A 110 -8.95 17.47 6.57
C ALA A 110 -9.13 18.71 7.46
N ASN A 111 -9.12 19.92 6.89
CA ASN A 111 -9.32 21.16 7.64
C ASN A 111 -10.76 21.29 8.15
N VAL A 112 -11.75 20.84 7.38
CA VAL A 112 -13.18 20.88 7.76
C VAL A 112 -13.55 19.78 8.75
N MET A 113 -13.13 18.54 8.49
CA MET A 113 -13.45 17.41 9.37
C MET A 113 -12.57 17.36 10.63
N GLN A 114 -11.39 17.99 10.60
CA GLN A 114 -10.40 18.00 11.68
C GLN A 114 -10.16 16.61 12.28
N PRO A 115 -9.81 15.60 11.45
CA PRO A 115 -9.60 14.24 11.92
C PRO A 115 -8.43 14.23 12.91
N GLY A 116 -8.69 13.88 14.16
CA GLY A 116 -7.70 13.87 15.23
C GLY A 116 -8.18 14.54 16.51
N ASN A 117 -9.11 15.50 16.44
CA ASN A 117 -9.64 16.15 17.63
C ASN A 117 -10.56 15.24 18.48
N TRP A 118 -10.95 14.09 17.93
CA TRP A 118 -11.89 13.14 18.53
C TRP A 118 -11.20 11.85 18.99
N ALA A 119 -9.91 11.71 18.69
CA ALA A 119 -9.11 10.62 19.18
C ALA A 119 -8.31 11.17 20.37
N ASP A 120 -8.44 10.57 21.56
CA ASP A 120 -7.59 10.89 22.71
C ASP A 120 -6.39 9.96 22.66
N LEU A 121 -5.49 10.24 21.71
CA LEU A 121 -4.29 9.47 21.51
C LEU A 121 -3.29 9.83 22.60
N LYS A 122 -3.29 9.03 23.68
CA LYS A 122 -2.16 8.93 24.60
C LYS A 122 -0.97 8.32 23.85
N ILE A 123 -0.39 9.10 22.93
CA ILE A 123 0.88 8.79 22.31
C ILE A 123 1.89 8.84 23.44
N ASN A 124 2.59 7.73 23.69
CA ASN A 124 3.75 7.73 24.58
C ASN A 124 4.81 8.66 23.95
N LEU A 125 4.89 9.88 24.46
CA LEU A 125 5.84 10.91 24.00
C LEU A 125 7.30 10.44 24.06
N GLU A 126 7.61 9.42 24.86
CA GLU A 126 8.94 8.81 24.95
C GLU A 126 9.36 8.06 23.67
N ALA A 127 8.41 7.51 22.90
CA ALA A 127 8.70 6.92 21.59
C ALA A 127 8.83 7.98 20.49
N ALA A 128 8.12 9.11 20.63
CA ALA A 128 8.17 10.23 19.68
C ALA A 128 9.43 11.10 19.85
N ALA A 129 10.04 11.12 21.04
CA ALA A 129 11.27 11.86 21.31
C ALA A 129 12.55 11.17 20.80
N ALA A 130 12.47 9.90 20.39
CA ALA A 130 13.58 9.17 19.77
C ALA A 130 13.75 9.50 18.26
N ASP A 131 12.68 10.01 17.62
CA ASP A 131 12.73 10.59 16.28
C ASP A 131 13.00 12.10 16.41
N GLY A 132 14.28 12.44 16.42
CA GLY A 132 14.78 13.78 16.76
C GLY A 132 14.10 14.93 16.01
N GLU A 133 13.91 16.03 16.74
CA GLU A 133 13.66 17.41 16.28
C GLU A 133 13.53 17.58 14.75
N HIS A 134 12.35 17.27 14.22
CA HIS A 134 12.01 17.56 12.83
C HIS A 134 11.71 19.07 12.68
N THR A 135 12.75 19.90 12.76
CA THR A 135 12.77 21.08 11.90
C THR A 135 12.75 20.52 10.48
N GLY A 136 11.60 20.62 9.80
CA GLY A 136 11.39 20.01 8.49
C GLY A 136 12.63 20.22 7.62
N PRO A 137 13.21 19.16 7.02
CA PRO A 137 14.49 19.30 6.33
C PRO A 137 14.35 20.43 5.31
N SER A 138 15.34 21.33 5.25
CA SER A 138 15.34 22.40 4.27
C SER A 138 15.00 21.83 2.90
N PRO A 139 14.25 22.52 2.02
CA PRO A 139 13.98 22.01 0.66
C PRO A 139 15.24 21.55 -0.06
N ILE A 140 16.37 22.18 0.26
CA ILE A 140 17.72 21.82 -0.21
C ILE A 140 18.19 20.50 0.42
N ASP A 141 18.00 20.30 1.73
CA ASP A 141 18.36 19.06 2.43
C ASP A 141 17.51 17.88 1.98
N LEU A 142 16.22 18.08 1.68
CA LEU A 142 15.38 17.04 1.06
C LEU A 142 15.94 16.62 -0.30
N LEU A 143 16.33 17.59 -1.13
CA LEU A 143 16.91 17.31 -2.44
C LEU A 143 18.25 16.57 -2.32
N VAL A 144 19.11 16.98 -1.39
CA VAL A 144 20.43 16.36 -1.16
C VAL A 144 20.29 14.96 -0.57
N ASN A 145 19.35 14.73 0.35
CA ASN A 145 19.10 13.41 0.95
C ASN A 145 18.43 12.42 -0.02
N ASN A 146 17.76 12.94 -1.04
CA ASN A 146 17.14 12.15 -2.10
C ASN A 146 18.16 11.55 -3.08
N VAL A 147 19.34 12.17 -3.25
CA VAL A 147 20.40 11.62 -4.08
C VAL A 147 21.07 10.45 -3.34
N PRO A 148 21.05 9.23 -3.90
CA PRO A 148 21.58 8.06 -3.22
C PRO A 148 23.10 8.16 -3.13
N LYS A 149 23.63 8.11 -1.89
CA LYS A 149 25.07 8.15 -1.63
C LYS A 149 25.81 6.88 -2.08
N SER A 150 25.09 5.79 -2.35
CA SER A 150 25.61 4.48 -2.78
C SER A 150 24.58 3.70 -3.61
N ILE A 151 25.02 2.89 -4.58
CA ILE A 151 24.14 2.12 -5.49
C ILE A 151 23.31 1.04 -4.76
N LEU A 152 23.87 0.40 -3.73
CA LEU A 152 23.19 -0.61 -2.91
C LEU A 152 22.42 -0.04 -1.71
N GLY A 153 22.65 1.23 -1.36
CA GLY A 153 22.04 1.88 -0.19
C GLY A 153 20.50 1.94 -0.24
N PRO A 154 19.89 2.30 -1.38
CA PRO A 154 18.43 2.38 -1.53
C PRO A 154 17.68 1.04 -1.42
N PHE A 155 18.39 -0.09 -1.52
CA PHE A 155 17.84 -1.44 -1.36
C PHE A 155 17.98 -1.99 0.06
N GLY A 156 18.74 -1.31 0.93
CA GLY A 156 19.02 -1.70 2.32
C GLY A 156 18.26 -0.87 3.36
N ASP A 157 18.93 -0.51 4.47
CA ASP A 157 18.33 0.08 5.69
C ASP A 157 17.56 1.40 5.49
N LYS A 158 17.73 2.08 4.35
CA LYS A 158 16.99 3.28 3.97
C LYS A 158 16.34 3.00 2.62
N GLN A 159 15.09 2.52 2.65
CA GLN A 159 14.23 2.28 1.49
C GLN A 159 13.92 3.61 0.75
N ASN A 160 14.95 4.26 0.20
CA ASN A 160 14.83 5.52 -0.52
C ASN A 160 14.40 5.23 -1.96
N ILE A 161 13.10 5.25 -2.19
CA ILE A 161 12.47 5.00 -3.49
C ILE A 161 12.97 5.99 -4.55
N ILE A 162 13.13 7.28 -4.20
CA ILE A 162 13.59 8.30 -5.16
C ILE A 162 15.01 7.98 -5.64
N GLY A 163 15.89 7.53 -4.74
CA GLY A 163 17.26 7.16 -5.10
C GLY A 163 17.33 5.97 -6.06
N VAL A 164 16.44 4.99 -5.90
CA VAL A 164 16.33 3.86 -6.85
C VAL A 164 16.00 4.34 -8.25
N ILE A 165 15.07 5.30 -8.37
CA ILE A 165 14.66 5.85 -9.67
C ILE A 165 15.85 6.57 -10.33
N PHE A 166 16.62 7.37 -9.57
CA PHE A 166 17.82 8.04 -10.10
C PHE A 166 18.91 7.08 -10.57
N ILE A 167 19.05 5.92 -9.95
CA ILE A 167 20.02 4.90 -10.39
C ILE A 167 19.53 4.17 -11.65
N ALA A 168 18.22 4.04 -11.82
CA ALA A 168 17.61 3.32 -12.94
C ALA A 168 17.55 4.14 -14.25
N VAL A 169 17.60 5.47 -14.15
CA VAL A 169 17.61 6.42 -15.29
C VAL A 169 19.05 6.69 -15.72
#